data_AF-A0AAW2PX42-F1
#
_entry.id   AF-A0AAW2PX42-F1
#
_cell.length_a   1.000
_cell.length_b   1.000
_cell.length_c   1.000
_cell.angle_alpha   90.00
_cell.angle_beta   90.00
_cell.angle_gamma   90.00
#
_symmetry.space_group_name_H-M   'P 1'
#
loop_
_entity.id
_entity.type
_entity.pdbx_description
1 polymer ?
#
loop_
_entity_poly.entity_id
_entity_poly.type
_entity_poly.pdbx_seq_one_letter_code
_entity_poly.pdbx_strand_id
1 'polypeptide(L)'
;MEELFQYMKTLRSQINDVADQAAKLSVEEHMLCTTVETFQKDLDLVKNETRQVKEETDQITKAKGKIYSQILQNQRKIASLESDSSTLSQTLKLMQQEKLSLSAKLVDQRSGSMRRILAHEPEVNEKAGGTKEFPNVGESVMKDYQVAQANFGKMEKLKSDLALQNTKLRQSVELVKTKMTGFKSELREMDEKSLEEELQALLSDKSGEAEYVQSLQLQIMRVKLDNSFDDLQTWQADVSA
;
A
#
# COMPACT_ATOMS: atom_id res chain seq x y z
N MET A 1 1.96 -13.77 -96.23
CA MET A 1 2.38 -14.87 -95.31
C MET A 1 3.45 -14.42 -94.33
N GLU A 2 4.48 -13.67 -94.75
CA GLU A 2 5.56 -13.20 -93.86
C GLU A 2 5.07 -12.30 -92.70
N GLU A 3 4.20 -11.33 -92.97
CA GLU A 3 3.68 -10.41 -91.92
C GLU A 3 2.94 -11.14 -90.79
N LEU A 4 2.12 -12.14 -91.13
CA LEU A 4 1.38 -12.93 -90.16
C LEU A 4 2.32 -13.79 -89.30
N PHE A 5 3.42 -14.27 -89.88
CA PHE A 5 4.47 -14.98 -89.16
C PHE A 5 5.23 -14.07 -88.20
N GLN A 6 5.58 -12.85 -88.61
CA GLN A 6 6.21 -11.85 -87.72
C GLN A 6 5.27 -11.45 -86.58
N TYR A 7 3.98 -11.23 -86.87
CA TYR A 7 2.96 -10.97 -85.86
C TYR A 7 2.89 -12.09 -84.81
N MET A 8 2.87 -13.36 -85.23
CA MET A 8 2.86 -14.49 -84.30
C MET A 8 4.12 -14.57 -83.43
N LYS A 9 5.31 -14.20 -83.94
CA LYS A 9 6.53 -14.13 -83.14
C LYS A 9 6.43 -13.04 -82.07
N THR A 10 5.96 -11.86 -82.44
CA THR A 10 5.75 -10.76 -81.50
C THR A 10 4.76 -11.14 -80.41
N LEU A 11 3.63 -11.75 -80.78
CA LEU A 11 2.61 -12.18 -79.83
C LEU A 11 3.17 -13.21 -78.84
N ARG A 12 3.95 -14.19 -79.33
CA ARG A 12 4.59 -15.20 -78.47
C ARG A 12 5.58 -14.57 -77.48
N SER A 13 6.38 -13.59 -77.92
CA SER A 13 7.28 -12.86 -77.03
C SER A 13 6.50 -12.15 -75.92
N GLN A 14 5.44 -11.42 -76.29
CA GLN A 14 4.61 -10.70 -75.33
C GLN A 14 3.92 -11.64 -74.33
N ILE A 15 3.41 -12.78 -74.79
CA ILE A 15 2.80 -13.80 -73.91
C ILE A 15 3.83 -14.32 -72.90
N ASN A 16 5.07 -14.58 -73.33
CA ASN A 16 6.13 -15.00 -72.41
C ASN A 16 6.48 -13.90 -71.40
N ASP A 17 6.63 -12.65 -71.85
CA ASP A 17 6.93 -11.51 -70.98
C ASP A 17 5.83 -11.33 -69.90
N VAL A 18 4.56 -11.49 -70.28
CA VAL A 18 3.43 -11.44 -69.35
C VAL A 18 3.42 -12.64 -68.39
N ALA A 19 3.73 -13.84 -68.88
CA ALA A 19 3.80 -15.05 -68.04
C ALA A 19 4.91 -14.93 -66.98
N ASP A 20 6.08 -14.40 -67.36
CA ASP A 20 7.20 -14.17 -66.44
C ASP A 20 6.86 -13.11 -65.39
N GLN A 21 6.17 -12.03 -65.79
CA GLN A 21 5.67 -11.02 -64.85
C GLN A 21 4.62 -11.61 -63.89
N ALA A 22 3.69 -12.42 -64.39
CA ALA A 22 2.68 -13.07 -63.56
C ALA A 22 3.30 -14.03 -62.53
N ALA A 23 4.33 -14.79 -62.92
CA ALA A 23 5.06 -15.67 -62.00
C ALA A 23 5.77 -14.88 -60.91
N LYS A 24 6.43 -13.76 -61.26
CA LYS A 24 7.09 -12.87 -60.29
C LYS A 24 6.08 -12.28 -59.30
N LEU A 25 4.97 -11.74 -59.79
CA LEU A 25 3.91 -11.16 -58.96
C LEU A 25 3.30 -12.20 -58.01
N SER A 26 3.09 -13.44 -58.48
CA SER A 26 2.53 -14.51 -57.64
C SER A 26 3.45 -14.88 -56.46
N VAL A 27 4.76 -14.90 -56.67
CA VAL A 27 5.74 -15.15 -55.59
C VAL A 27 5.74 -14.00 -54.58
N GLU A 28 5.69 -12.76 -55.06
CA GLU A 28 5.63 -11.57 -54.21
C GLU A 28 4.35 -11.52 -53.37
N GLU A 29 3.20 -11.84 -53.97
CA GLU A 29 1.90 -11.94 -53.30
C GLU A 29 1.92 -13.01 -52.20
N HIS A 30 2.41 -14.22 -52.50
CA HIS A 30 2.51 -15.28 -51.51
C HIS A 30 3.40 -14.90 -50.32
N MET A 31 4.52 -14.22 -50.59
CA MET A 31 5.42 -13.72 -49.55
C MET A 31 4.70 -12.70 -48.66
N LEU A 32 3.99 -11.73 -49.27
CA LEU A 32 3.21 -10.74 -48.53
C LEU A 32 2.10 -11.38 -47.68
N CYS A 33 1.37 -12.37 -48.21
CA CYS A 33 0.37 -13.13 -47.44
C CYS A 33 0.98 -13.79 -46.20
N THR A 34 2.13 -14.44 -46.36
CA THR A 34 2.82 -15.10 -45.22
C THR A 34 3.25 -14.09 -44.16
N THR A 35 3.74 -12.91 -44.58
CA THR A 35 4.09 -11.82 -43.67
C THR A 35 2.87 -11.28 -42.92
N VAL A 36 1.75 -11.06 -43.62
CA VAL A 36 0.50 -10.60 -43.01
C VAL A 36 -0.03 -11.62 -41.99
N GLU A 37 -0.01 -12.91 -42.32
CA GLU A 37 -0.43 -13.97 -41.39
C GLU A 37 0.45 -14.02 -40.13
N THR A 38 1.75 -13.77 -40.28
CA THR A 38 2.68 -13.72 -39.14
C THR A 38 2.36 -12.54 -38.23
N PHE A 39 2.20 -11.34 -38.80
CA PHE A 39 1.81 -10.15 -38.02
C PHE A 39 0.45 -10.29 -37.36
N GLN A 40 -0.51 -10.98 -38.00
CA GLN A 40 -1.81 -11.23 -37.39
C GLN A 40 -1.69 -12.07 -36.11
N LYS A 41 -0.86 -13.12 -36.13
CA LYS A 41 -0.59 -13.96 -34.94
C LYS A 41 0.07 -13.17 -33.82
N ASP A 42 1.07 -12.35 -34.16
CA ASP A 42 1.76 -11.50 -33.18
C ASP A 42 0.80 -10.47 -32.56
N LEU A 43 -0.08 -9.88 -33.37
CA LEU A 43 -1.09 -8.93 -32.90
C LEU A 43 -2.09 -9.58 -31.93
N ASP A 44 -2.51 -10.82 -32.21
CA ASP A 44 -3.38 -11.57 -31.32
C ASP A 44 -2.67 -11.95 -30.00
N LEU A 45 -1.37 -12.26 -30.04
CA LEU A 45 -0.56 -12.50 -28.85
C LEU A 45 -0.46 -11.23 -27.99
N VAL A 46 -0.05 -10.11 -28.58
CA VAL A 46 0.08 -8.82 -27.90
C VAL A 46 -1.26 -8.39 -27.28
N LYS A 47 -2.37 -8.61 -27.98
CA LYS A 47 -3.71 -8.31 -27.47
C LYS A 47 -4.06 -9.13 -26.22
N ASN A 48 -3.70 -10.41 -26.20
CA ASN A 48 -3.93 -11.28 -25.05
C ASN A 48 -3.06 -10.88 -23.85
N GLU A 49 -1.76 -10.63 -24.07
CA GLU A 49 -0.84 -10.16 -23.02
C GLU A 49 -1.28 -8.82 -22.45
N THR A 50 -1.71 -7.88 -23.31
CA THR A 50 -2.25 -6.58 -22.87
C THR A 50 -3.46 -6.75 -21.97
N ARG A 51 -4.37 -7.69 -22.29
CA ARG A 51 -5.53 -7.99 -21.43
C ARG A 51 -5.09 -8.55 -20.07
N GLN A 52 -4.12 -9.45 -20.05
CA GLN A 52 -3.59 -10.04 -18.81
C GLN A 52 -2.95 -8.97 -17.92
N VAL A 53 -2.08 -8.13 -18.48
CA VAL A 53 -1.41 -7.04 -17.74
C VAL A 53 -2.43 -6.08 -17.13
N LYS A 54 -3.53 -5.79 -17.84
CA LYS A 54 -4.62 -4.96 -17.31
C LYS A 54 -5.26 -5.60 -16.08
N GLU A 55 -5.59 -6.90 -16.14
CA GLU A 55 -6.19 -7.62 -15.01
C GLU A 55 -5.24 -7.68 -13.80
N GLU A 56 -3.96 -7.96 -14.02
CA GLU A 56 -2.95 -7.95 -12.96
C GLU A 56 -2.80 -6.56 -12.33
N THR A 57 -2.83 -5.49 -13.14
CA THR A 57 -2.79 -4.10 -12.67
C THR A 57 -3.99 -3.77 -11.78
N ASP A 58 -5.19 -4.23 -12.15
CA ASP A 58 -6.41 -4.02 -11.35
C ASP A 58 -6.32 -4.78 -10.01
N GLN A 59 -5.81 -6.02 -10.01
CA GLN A 59 -5.59 -6.81 -8.80
C GLN A 59 -4.58 -6.14 -7.86
N ILE A 60 -3.45 -5.68 -8.40
CA ILE A 60 -2.41 -4.95 -7.65
C ILE A 60 -3.00 -3.67 -7.04
N THR A 61 -3.77 -2.91 -7.81
CA THR A 61 -4.40 -1.67 -7.32
C THR A 61 -5.36 -1.94 -6.16
N LYS A 62 -6.16 -3.00 -6.25
CA LYS A 62 -7.05 -3.43 -5.17
C LYS A 62 -6.27 -3.86 -3.92
N ALA A 63 -5.18 -4.60 -4.09
CA ALA A 63 -4.33 -5.01 -2.97
C ALA A 63 -3.65 -3.80 -2.30
N LYS A 64 -3.14 -2.85 -3.09
CA LYS A 64 -2.56 -1.59 -2.61
C LYS A 64 -3.56 -0.79 -1.77
N GLY A 65 -4.82 -0.69 -2.21
CA GLY A 65 -5.89 -0.05 -1.43
C GLY A 65 -6.15 -0.69 -0.06
N LYS A 66 -6.12 -2.04 0.02
CA LYS A 66 -6.27 -2.76 1.30
C LYS A 66 -5.09 -2.48 2.24
N ILE A 67 -3.87 -2.46 1.71
CA ILE A 67 -2.66 -2.19 2.49
C ILE A 67 -2.69 -0.78 3.09
N TYR A 68 -3.03 0.25 2.30
CA TYR A 68 -3.15 1.61 2.83
C TYR A 68 -4.19 1.74 3.94
N SER A 69 -5.34 1.08 3.78
CA SER A 69 -6.39 1.06 4.81
C SER A 69 -5.86 0.47 6.13
N GLN A 70 -5.08 -0.61 6.05
CA GLN A 70 -4.46 -1.24 7.21
C GLN A 70 -3.39 -0.36 7.86
N ILE A 71 -2.54 0.29 7.06
CA ILE A 71 -1.50 1.22 7.56
C ILE A 71 -2.16 2.37 8.33
N LEU A 72 -3.18 3.00 7.75
CA LEU A 72 -3.88 4.12 8.38
C LEU A 72 -4.57 3.71 9.68
N GLN A 73 -5.14 2.50 9.75
CA GLN A 73 -5.70 1.97 10.99
C GLN A 73 -4.61 1.76 12.05
N ASN A 74 -3.45 1.22 11.67
CA ASN A 74 -2.33 1.01 12.57
C ASN A 74 -1.77 2.33 13.10
N GLN A 75 -1.61 3.35 12.25
CA GLN A 75 -1.17 4.69 12.66
C GLN A 75 -2.09 5.32 13.71
N ARG A 76 -3.42 5.22 13.51
CA ARG A 76 -4.40 5.69 14.52
C ARG A 76 -4.25 4.95 15.86
N LYS A 77 -3.99 3.64 15.80
CA LYS A 77 -3.78 2.84 17.01
C LYS A 77 -2.48 3.21 17.74
N ILE A 78 -1.41 3.46 17.00
CA ILE A 78 -0.13 3.92 17.55
C ILE A 78 -0.32 5.26 18.26
N ALA A 79 -0.95 6.24 17.60
CA ALA A 79 -1.21 7.55 18.20
C ALA A 79 -2.04 7.45 19.50
N SER A 80 -3.04 6.56 19.53
CA SER A 80 -3.80 6.28 20.76
C SER A 80 -2.92 5.74 21.88
N LEU A 81 -2.05 4.77 21.58
CA LEU A 81 -1.15 4.17 22.58
C LEU A 81 -0.08 5.16 23.06
N GLU A 82 0.41 6.04 22.19
CA GLU A 82 1.36 7.10 22.55
C GLU A 82 0.72 8.11 23.53
N SER A 83 -0.54 8.49 23.29
CA SER A 83 -1.32 9.31 24.23
C SER A 83 -1.47 8.62 25.59
N ASP A 84 -1.91 7.36 25.60
CA ASP A 84 -2.09 6.58 26.84
C ASP A 84 -0.78 6.43 27.62
N SER A 85 0.33 6.17 26.93
CA SER A 85 1.67 6.09 27.52
C SER A 85 2.09 7.41 28.17
N SER A 86 1.83 8.54 27.50
CA SER A 86 2.10 9.88 28.04
C SER A 86 1.30 10.14 29.32
N THR A 87 -0.01 9.84 29.30
CA THR A 87 -0.89 9.97 30.47
C THR A 87 -0.43 9.10 31.63
N LEU A 88 -0.04 7.86 31.36
CA LEU A 88 0.47 6.94 32.38
C LEU A 88 1.78 7.45 33.00
N SER A 89 2.71 7.93 32.17
CA SER A 89 3.97 8.52 32.61
C SER A 89 3.74 9.74 33.52
N GLN A 90 2.81 10.62 33.15
CA GLN A 90 2.42 11.75 33.98
C GLN A 90 1.82 11.31 35.32
N THR A 91 0.92 10.32 35.31
CA THR A 91 0.29 9.77 36.52
C THR A 91 1.34 9.17 37.47
N LEU A 92 2.32 8.46 36.92
CA LEU A 92 3.40 7.86 37.69
C LEU A 92 4.29 8.91 38.37
N LYS A 93 4.59 10.03 37.68
CA LYS A 93 5.32 11.16 38.28
C LYS A 93 4.56 11.76 39.46
N LEU A 94 3.25 11.96 39.33
CA LEU A 94 2.41 12.50 40.40
C LEU A 94 2.36 11.56 41.62
N MET A 95 2.16 10.26 41.40
CA MET A 95 2.18 9.27 42.49
C MET A 95 3.55 9.22 43.20
N GLN A 96 4.65 9.32 42.46
CA GLN A 96 5.99 9.39 43.05
C GLN A 96 6.16 10.65 43.91
N GLN A 97 5.67 11.80 43.44
CA GLN A 97 5.68 13.05 44.20
C GLN A 97 4.85 12.96 45.48
N GLU A 98 3.63 12.41 45.41
CA GLU A 98 2.75 12.20 46.57
C GLU A 98 3.39 11.25 47.60
N LYS A 99 3.99 10.15 47.14
CA LYS A 99 4.73 9.22 48.00
C LYS A 99 5.84 9.93 48.79
N LEU A 100 6.64 10.77 48.11
CA LEU A 100 7.70 11.53 48.77
C LEU A 100 7.13 12.51 49.81
N SER A 101 6.04 13.20 49.47
CA SER A 101 5.35 14.12 50.39
C SER A 101 4.84 13.41 51.65
N LEU A 102 4.15 12.27 51.49
CA LEU A 102 3.66 11.46 52.60
C LEU A 102 4.79 10.90 53.46
N SER A 103 5.88 10.46 52.83
CA SER A 103 7.06 9.94 53.54
C SER A 103 7.69 11.01 54.43
N ALA A 104 7.82 12.24 53.93
CA ALA A 104 8.32 13.37 54.71
C ALA A 104 7.41 13.67 55.92
N LYS A 105 6.08 13.76 55.68
CA LYS A 105 5.09 13.98 56.76
C LYS A 105 5.17 12.91 57.86
N LEU A 106 5.40 11.64 57.48
CA LEU A 106 5.51 10.54 58.44
C LEU A 106 6.78 10.64 59.30
N VAL A 107 7.91 11.05 58.71
CA VAL A 107 9.17 11.27 59.45
C VAL A 107 9.02 12.41 60.46
N ASP A 108 8.38 13.51 60.07
CA ASP A 108 8.07 14.62 60.96
C ASP A 108 7.15 14.19 62.11
N GLN A 109 6.11 13.41 61.81
CA GLN A 109 5.18 12.89 62.81
C GLN A 109 5.85 11.98 63.85
N ARG A 110 6.74 11.08 63.40
CA ARG A 110 7.52 10.21 64.29
C ARG A 110 8.45 11.04 65.18
N SER A 111 9.14 12.02 64.60
CA SER A 111 10.04 12.91 65.33
C SER A 111 9.29 13.73 66.40
N GLY A 112 8.10 14.24 66.07
CA GLY A 112 7.26 15.00 67.01
C GLY A 112 6.68 14.15 68.15
N SER A 113 6.35 12.88 67.89
CA SER A 113 5.85 11.96 68.92
C SER A 113 6.97 11.52 69.87
N MET A 114 8.16 11.25 69.34
CA MET A 114 9.34 10.90 70.15
C MET A 114 9.78 12.07 71.05
N ARG A 115 9.68 13.31 70.56
CA ARG A 115 9.95 14.53 71.34
C ARG A 115 8.97 14.73 72.49
N ARG A 116 7.70 14.32 72.33
CA ARG A 116 6.69 14.36 73.42
C ARG A 116 6.93 13.29 74.48
N ILE A 117 7.38 12.10 74.08
CA ILE A 117 7.68 10.99 75.00
C ILE A 117 8.91 11.31 75.87
N LEU A 118 9.93 11.98 75.30
CA LEU A 118 11.11 12.43 76.06
C LEU A 118 10.82 13.62 77.01
N ALA A 119 9.64 14.23 76.93
CA ALA A 119 9.29 15.42 77.70
C ALA A 119 8.32 15.18 78.89
N HIS A 120 7.83 13.96 79.13
CA HIS A 120 6.96 13.67 80.28
C HIS A 120 7.11 12.23 80.84
N GLU A 121 7.28 12.13 82.17
CA GLU A 121 7.12 10.91 82.98
C GLU A 121 5.63 10.50 83.14
N PRO A 122 5.32 9.24 83.51
CA PRO A 122 3.97 8.71 83.46
C PRO A 122 3.17 9.07 84.73
N GLU A 123 2.08 9.81 84.55
CA GLU A 123 0.97 9.81 85.53
C GLU A 123 -0.28 9.19 84.91
N VAL A 124 -0.76 8.17 85.61
CA VAL A 124 -2.06 7.53 85.40
C VAL A 124 -3.15 8.53 85.81
N ASN A 125 -4.10 8.84 84.94
CA ASN A 125 -5.42 9.20 85.41
C ASN A 125 -6.53 8.81 84.42
N GLU A 126 -7.49 8.11 84.99
CA GLU A 126 -8.81 7.73 84.49
C GLU A 126 -9.69 8.98 84.40
N LYS A 127 -10.34 9.25 83.25
CA LYS A 127 -11.72 9.81 83.20
C LYS A 127 -12.36 9.62 81.83
N ALA A 128 -13.59 9.15 81.89
CA ALA A 128 -14.55 8.93 80.82
C ALA A 128 -15.00 10.24 80.14
N GLY A 129 -15.47 10.09 78.89
CA GLY A 129 -16.42 11.02 78.28
C GLY A 129 -16.07 11.40 76.84
N GLY A 130 -16.88 10.93 75.89
CA GLY A 130 -16.96 11.51 74.54
C GLY A 130 -17.10 10.49 73.43
N THR A 131 -18.33 10.02 73.20
CA THR A 131 -18.74 9.33 71.98
C THR A 131 -18.43 10.22 70.78
N LYS A 132 -17.31 9.96 70.09
CA LYS A 132 -17.07 10.42 68.73
C LYS A 132 -17.24 9.20 67.84
N GLU A 133 -18.31 9.22 67.06
CA GLU A 133 -18.56 8.23 66.02
C GLU A 133 -17.29 8.03 65.21
N PHE A 134 -16.70 6.84 65.31
CA PHE A 134 -15.58 6.44 64.46
C PHE A 134 -16.15 6.32 63.04
N PRO A 135 -15.65 7.07 62.04
CA PRO A 135 -16.04 6.84 60.67
C PRO A 135 -15.70 5.39 60.34
N ASN A 136 -16.60 4.70 59.64
CA ASN A 136 -16.48 3.30 59.28
C ASN A 136 -15.26 3.06 58.35
N VAL A 137 -14.06 2.97 58.94
CA VAL A 137 -12.77 2.80 58.22
C VAL A 137 -12.77 1.50 57.42
N GLY A 138 -13.48 0.46 57.88
CA GLY A 138 -13.60 -0.82 57.17
C GLY A 138 -14.29 -0.70 55.82
N GLU A 139 -15.35 0.11 55.71
CA GLU A 139 -16.07 0.32 54.45
C GLU A 139 -15.25 1.11 53.41
N SER A 140 -14.46 2.10 53.84
CA SER A 140 -13.61 2.87 52.93
C SER A 140 -12.49 2.00 52.34
N VAL A 141 -11.79 1.26 53.22
CA VAL A 141 -10.67 0.40 52.79
C VAL A 141 -11.16 -0.74 51.91
N MET A 142 -12.35 -1.29 52.17
CA MET A 142 -12.93 -2.34 51.34
C MET A 142 -13.30 -1.85 49.93
N LYS A 143 -13.82 -0.62 49.80
CA LYS A 143 -14.09 0.00 48.49
C LYS A 143 -12.80 0.21 47.71
N ASP A 144 -11.74 0.71 48.36
CA ASP A 144 -10.44 0.94 47.72
C ASP A 144 -9.81 -0.38 47.24
N TYR A 145 -9.93 -1.45 48.04
CA TYR A 145 -9.47 -2.79 47.65
C TYR A 145 -10.21 -3.33 46.42
N GLN A 146 -11.54 -3.18 46.36
CA GLN A 146 -12.33 -3.62 45.21
C GLN A 146 -11.98 -2.84 43.93
N VAL A 147 -11.73 -1.53 44.05
CA VAL A 147 -11.25 -0.70 42.94
C VAL A 147 -9.87 -1.14 42.46
N ALA A 148 -8.94 -1.41 43.39
CA ALA A 148 -7.61 -1.91 43.06
C ALA A 148 -7.66 -3.29 42.38
N GLN A 149 -8.52 -4.19 42.85
CA GLN A 149 -8.72 -5.52 42.26
C GLN A 149 -9.28 -5.41 40.83
N ALA A 150 -10.26 -4.54 40.60
CA ALA A 150 -10.81 -4.30 39.26
C ALA A 150 -9.76 -3.70 38.30
N ASN A 151 -8.90 -2.80 38.80
CA ASN A 151 -7.79 -2.24 38.03
C ASN A 151 -6.74 -3.30 37.67
N PHE A 152 -6.45 -4.24 38.58
CA PHE A 152 -5.54 -5.34 38.31
C PHE A 152 -6.06 -6.25 37.20
N GLY A 153 -7.35 -6.60 37.21
CA GLY A 153 -7.97 -7.37 36.13
C GLY A 153 -7.93 -6.67 34.77
N LYS A 154 -8.11 -5.33 34.73
CA LYS A 154 -7.92 -4.54 33.51
C LYS A 154 -6.46 -4.60 33.02
N MET A 155 -5.50 -4.54 33.93
CA MET A 155 -4.07 -4.62 33.62
C MET A 155 -3.69 -5.99 33.05
N GLU A 156 -4.24 -7.08 33.57
CA GLU A 156 -4.02 -8.44 33.02
C GLU A 156 -4.58 -8.58 31.59
N LYS A 157 -5.74 -7.98 31.31
CA LYS A 157 -6.31 -7.94 29.96
C LYS A 157 -5.41 -7.15 29.00
N LEU A 158 -4.99 -5.95 29.39
CA LEU A 158 -4.06 -5.13 28.58
C LEU A 158 -2.73 -5.85 28.31
N LYS A 159 -2.18 -6.55 29.32
CA LYS A 159 -0.96 -7.35 29.17
C LYS A 159 -1.13 -8.45 28.12
N SER A 160 -2.27 -9.13 28.14
CA SER A 160 -2.59 -10.20 27.18
C SER A 160 -2.76 -9.64 25.76
N ASP A 161 -3.45 -8.51 25.61
CA ASP A 161 -3.62 -7.84 24.31
C ASP A 161 -2.30 -7.32 23.74
N LEU A 162 -1.41 -6.80 24.59
CA LEU A 162 -0.07 -6.36 24.19
C LEU A 162 0.80 -7.53 23.75
N ALA A 163 0.76 -8.66 24.47
CA ALA A 163 1.47 -9.86 24.08
C ALA A 163 1.03 -10.36 22.69
N LEU A 164 -0.28 -10.37 22.43
CA LEU A 164 -0.83 -10.75 21.13
C LEU A 164 -0.42 -9.77 20.01
N GLN A 165 -0.35 -8.47 20.30
CA GLN A 165 0.13 -7.49 19.31
C GLN A 165 1.61 -7.67 19.01
N ASN A 166 2.44 -7.94 20.02
CA ASN A 166 3.86 -8.23 19.84
C ASN A 166 4.09 -9.48 18.97
N THR A 167 3.30 -10.54 19.15
CA THR A 167 3.41 -11.72 18.29
C THR A 167 3.06 -11.41 16.83
N LYS A 168 2.01 -10.60 16.59
CA LYS A 168 1.64 -10.17 15.23
C LYS A 168 2.70 -9.28 14.59
N LEU A 169 3.25 -8.32 15.34
CA LEU A 169 4.32 -7.44 14.86
C LEU A 169 5.55 -8.27 14.44
N ARG A 170 5.95 -9.23 15.28
CA ARG A 170 7.06 -10.14 14.99
C ARG A 170 6.83 -10.93 13.70
N GLN A 171 5.61 -11.44 13.48
CA GLN A 171 5.24 -12.12 12.24
C GLN A 171 5.32 -11.20 11.01
N SER A 172 4.85 -9.95 11.12
CA SER A 172 4.93 -8.98 10.01
C SER A 172 6.37 -8.61 9.67
N VAL A 173 7.24 -8.45 10.68
CA VAL A 173 8.67 -8.17 10.48
C VAL A 173 9.36 -9.33 9.77
N GLU A 174 9.12 -10.58 10.20
CA GLU A 174 9.69 -11.75 9.51
C GLU A 174 9.20 -11.86 8.06
N LEU A 175 7.91 -11.59 7.80
CA LEU A 175 7.38 -11.59 6.44
C LEU A 175 8.08 -10.56 5.54
N VAL A 176 8.28 -9.33 6.03
CA VAL A 176 9.01 -8.29 5.29
C VAL A 176 10.44 -8.73 5.03
N LYS A 177 11.10 -9.30 6.03
CA LYS A 177 12.47 -9.81 5.91
C LYS A 177 12.59 -10.88 4.82
N THR A 178 11.67 -11.84 4.76
CA THR A 178 11.64 -12.86 3.69
C THR A 178 11.41 -12.24 2.31
N LYS A 179 10.51 -11.27 2.18
CA LYS A 179 10.30 -10.56 0.91
C LYS A 179 11.54 -9.77 0.47
N MET A 180 12.22 -9.14 1.42
CA MET A 180 13.45 -8.39 1.17
C MET A 180 14.55 -9.30 0.59
N THR A 181 14.65 -10.54 1.07
CA THR A 181 15.56 -11.55 0.51
C THR A 181 15.16 -12.05 -0.89
N GLY A 182 13.94 -11.80 -1.35
CA GLY A 182 13.47 -12.16 -2.69
C GLY A 182 13.89 -11.19 -3.80
N PHE A 183 14.29 -9.95 -3.46
CA PHE A 183 14.78 -8.99 -4.44
C PHE A 183 16.20 -9.34 -4.94
N LYS A 184 16.63 -8.70 -6.04
CA LYS A 184 18.02 -8.80 -6.50
C LYS A 184 18.97 -8.14 -5.48
N SER A 185 20.22 -8.60 -5.42
CA SER A 185 21.23 -8.10 -4.47
C SER A 185 21.50 -6.60 -4.65
N GLU A 186 21.55 -6.16 -5.89
CA GLU A 186 21.79 -4.77 -6.30
C GLU A 186 20.74 -3.84 -5.70
N LEU A 187 19.46 -4.23 -5.76
CA LEU A 187 18.35 -3.46 -5.16
C LEU A 187 18.35 -3.49 -3.62
N ARG A 188 18.92 -4.52 -3.00
CA ARG A 188 19.04 -4.62 -1.53
C ARG A 188 20.18 -3.77 -0.98
N GLU A 189 21.23 -3.59 -1.76
CA GLU A 189 22.44 -2.86 -1.38
C GLU A 189 22.31 -1.36 -1.64
N MET A 190 21.37 -0.95 -2.50
CA MET A 190 21.01 0.45 -2.69
C MET A 190 20.47 1.08 -1.40
N ASP A 191 20.81 2.34 -1.20
CA ASP A 191 20.24 3.15 -0.13
C ASP A 191 18.80 3.58 -0.44
N GLU A 192 18.05 3.92 0.60
CA GLU A 192 16.65 4.30 0.51
C GLU A 192 16.39 5.42 -0.49
N LYS A 193 17.28 6.42 -0.54
CA LYS A 193 17.13 7.58 -1.43
C LYS A 193 17.33 7.17 -2.89
N SER A 194 18.36 6.39 -3.20
CA SER A 194 18.56 5.86 -4.56
C SER A 194 17.38 5.00 -5.03
N LEU A 195 16.79 4.21 -4.13
CA LEU A 195 15.62 3.38 -4.43
C LEU A 195 14.36 4.23 -4.70
N GLU A 196 14.19 5.33 -3.98
CA GLU A 196 13.09 6.29 -4.19
C GLU A 196 13.24 7.04 -5.53
N GLU A 197 14.47 7.45 -5.88
CA GLU A 197 14.77 8.09 -7.16
C GLU A 197 14.49 7.16 -8.36
N GLU A 198 14.91 5.89 -8.31
CA GLU A 198 14.60 4.91 -9.37
C GLU A 198 13.09 4.67 -9.50
N LEU A 199 12.37 4.55 -8.38
CA LEU A 199 10.93 4.37 -8.40
C LEU A 199 10.24 5.57 -9.03
N GLN A 200 10.71 6.78 -8.75
CA GLN A 200 10.17 8.00 -9.33
C GLN A 200 10.48 8.13 -10.84
N ALA A 201 11.68 7.74 -11.27
CA ALA A 201 12.02 7.66 -12.69
C ALA A 201 11.11 6.69 -13.45
N LEU A 202 10.93 5.47 -12.92
CA LEU A 202 10.03 4.47 -13.50
C LEU A 202 8.57 4.94 -13.57
N LEU A 203 8.10 5.68 -12.56
CA LEU A 203 6.75 6.26 -12.58
C LEU A 203 6.61 7.34 -13.66
N SER A 204 7.65 8.16 -13.85
CA SER A 204 7.68 9.19 -14.89
C SER A 204 7.66 8.58 -16.28
N ASP A 205 8.48 7.55 -16.52
CA ASP A 205 8.53 6.83 -17.81
C ASP A 205 7.17 6.21 -18.14
N LYS A 206 6.52 5.57 -17.17
CA LYS A 206 5.17 5.01 -17.33
C LYS A 206 4.13 6.08 -17.72
N SER A 207 4.24 7.29 -17.17
CA SER A 207 3.36 8.41 -17.55
C SER A 207 3.61 8.83 -19.00
N GLY A 208 4.88 8.97 -19.39
CA GLY A 208 5.27 9.32 -20.76
C GLY A 208 4.82 8.27 -21.79
N GLU A 209 4.96 6.98 -21.48
CA GLU A 209 4.47 5.89 -22.33
C GLU A 209 2.95 5.96 -22.51
N ALA A 210 2.19 6.24 -21.44
CA ALA A 210 0.74 6.36 -21.52
C ALA A 210 0.31 7.55 -22.41
N GLU A 211 0.99 8.69 -22.29
CA GLU A 211 0.75 9.87 -23.12
C GLU A 211 1.09 9.60 -24.59
N TYR A 212 2.20 8.92 -24.87
CA TYR A 212 2.59 8.53 -26.22
C TYR A 212 1.56 7.58 -26.86
N VAL A 213 1.11 6.55 -26.13
CA VAL A 213 0.06 5.64 -26.59
C VAL A 213 -1.24 6.40 -26.88
N GLN A 214 -1.62 7.35 -26.03
CA GLN A 214 -2.81 8.17 -26.25
C GLN A 214 -2.67 9.06 -27.50
N SER A 215 -1.49 9.63 -27.73
CA SER A 215 -1.18 10.40 -28.94
C SER A 215 -1.30 9.55 -30.21
N LEU A 216 -0.75 8.33 -30.20
CA LEU A 216 -0.89 7.38 -31.31
C LEU A 216 -2.36 7.01 -31.57
N GLN A 217 -3.14 6.76 -30.53
CA GLN A 217 -4.58 6.48 -30.68
C GLN A 217 -5.34 7.65 -31.32
N LEU A 218 -5.01 8.89 -30.93
CA LEU A 218 -5.58 10.09 -31.55
C LEU A 218 -5.18 10.23 -33.02
N GLN A 219 -3.93 9.93 -33.38
CA GLN A 219 -3.49 9.94 -34.78
C GLN A 219 -4.23 8.89 -35.62
N ILE A 220 -4.39 7.67 -35.10
CA ILE A 220 -5.14 6.61 -35.77
C ILE A 220 -6.61 7.01 -35.96
N MET A 221 -7.24 7.63 -34.95
CA MET A 221 -8.63 8.10 -35.06
C MET A 221 -8.79 9.17 -36.15
N ARG A 222 -7.82 10.08 -36.26
CA ARG A 222 -7.83 11.13 -37.29
C ARG A 222 -7.78 10.54 -38.71
N VAL A 223 -6.82 9.66 -38.97
CA VAL A 223 -6.68 9.00 -40.28
C VAL A 223 -7.94 8.22 -40.67
N LYS A 224 -8.60 7.57 -39.70
CA LYS A 224 -9.86 6.87 -39.95
C LYS A 224 -11.01 7.82 -40.33
N LEU A 225 -11.07 8.99 -39.71
CA LEU A 225 -12.08 10.01 -40.04
C LEU A 225 -11.85 10.60 -41.42
N ASP A 226 -10.59 10.91 -41.75
CA ASP A 226 -10.20 11.45 -43.05
C ASP A 226 -10.54 10.44 -44.18
N ASN A 227 -10.22 9.16 -44.00
CA ASN A 227 -10.57 8.11 -44.97
C ASN A 227 -12.09 7.96 -45.14
N SER A 228 -12.89 7.98 -44.06
CA SER A 228 -14.35 7.93 -44.17
C SER A 228 -14.97 9.17 -44.83
N PHE A 229 -14.32 10.32 -44.74
CA PHE A 229 -14.77 11.53 -45.42
C PHE A 229 -14.51 11.45 -46.93
N ASP A 230 -13.34 10.94 -47.32
CA ASP A 230 -12.98 10.71 -48.72
C ASP A 230 -13.89 9.65 -49.38
N ASP A 231 -14.22 8.57 -48.66
CA ASP A 231 -15.20 7.55 -49.09
C ASP A 231 -16.61 8.16 -49.31
N LEU A 232 -16.99 9.14 -48.50
CA LEU A 232 -18.28 9.83 -48.64
C LEU A 232 -18.30 10.77 -49.84
N GLN A 233 -17.20 11.50 -50.08
CA GLN A 233 -17.07 12.38 -51.24
C GLN A 233 -17.04 11.60 -52.56
N THR A 234 -16.35 10.45 -52.60
CA THR A 234 -16.32 9.57 -53.78
C THR A 234 -17.69 8.98 -54.07
N TRP A 235 -18.42 8.48 -53.06
CA TRP A 235 -19.80 8.03 -53.25
C TRP A 235 -20.74 9.13 -53.78
N GLN A 236 -20.60 10.36 -53.25
CA GLN A 236 -21.44 11.48 -53.65
C GLN A 236 -21.14 11.96 -55.08
N ALA A 237 -19.89 11.83 -55.53
CA ALA A 237 -19.49 12.09 -56.91
C ALA A 237 -20.06 11.05 -57.88
N ASP A 238 -20.00 9.76 -57.52
CA ASP A 238 -20.52 8.66 -58.34
C ASP A 238 -22.06 8.69 -58.49
N VAL A 239 -22.78 9.19 -57.48
CA VAL A 239 -24.25 9.35 -57.53
C VAL A 239 -24.69 10.56 -58.35
N SER A 240 -23.79 11.52 -58.60
CA SER A 240 -24.10 12.79 -59.28
C SER A 240 -23.69 12.83 -60.77
N ALA A 241 -23.03 11.78 -61.27
CA ALA A 241 -22.56 11.63 -62.66
C ALA A 241 -23.49 10.72 -63.48
#